data_AF-A0A1H3AKC4-F1
#
_entry.id   AF-A0A1H3AKC4-F1
#
_cell.length_a   1.000
_cell.length_b   1.000
_cell.length_c   1.000
_cell.angle_alpha   90.00
_cell.angle_beta   90.00
_cell.angle_gamma   90.00
#
_symmetry.space_group_name_H-M   'P 1'
#
loop_
_entity.id
_entity.type
_entity.pdbx_description
1 polymer ?
#
loop_
_entity_poly.entity_id
_entity_poly.type
_entity_poly.pdbx_seq_one_letter_code
_entity_poly.pdbx_strand_id
1 'polypeptide(L)'
;MTTPSTSLVREGLGTACNSTSPVWFTLANGRVEELYYPDLSTPRGRLELAILNDAGECLYESEGMIRLMERPDTDVPLFRQVNSDPMGNYRLSKLAFTDSNTACFLLHVRLEALHGLPTDYHIKVKWETFGANDSPSTLTIHPQGEGTWISNQTQNGVAILASSSSLITDEQPTTNSSTQWVGRVQIPDDGGFRLIVGFGNNIEEASDQIRTTLRQSWTDILSQYRSEWQTYCKRLNNIDGWAPPLYYSSLMLLKTLEDKENPGAIAPSLTLPIRYTAESSYRFATAFWSAGDHRSPKTILRFLKRWQNADGSFPSYIPANKSEDIGTPSPKQTAYALLLIWQLEAIRSFHSTVVPAVMYLLQHGDPDGIQAADVPLHLAALRCAADLAQTVGEEEHAQLWSLAMDQWKEKSLPPSEKEEGWAAWARLGMLPATHPSLLKAAMAYDNKRRQMTPYGALWTTSANSADTPTRLSVRSAGERGHYELQCDRDPSAFLTALEQIGGEEGILSAFLTPQGEKIGATPDPLTHAEYIRLLVSQSWGKPCDLPLPASMEDTDTDLPI
;
A
#
# COMPACT_ATOMS: atom_id res chain seq x y z
N MET A 1 -4.23 28.46 -5.69
CA MET A 1 -3.74 27.67 -6.84
C MET A 1 -3.54 26.25 -6.35
N THR A 2 -4.48 25.36 -6.65
CA THR A 2 -4.33 23.92 -6.43
C THR A 2 -3.25 23.44 -7.38
N THR A 3 -2.05 23.20 -6.84
CA THR A 3 -0.99 22.57 -7.61
C THR A 3 -1.50 21.21 -8.08
N PRO A 4 -1.28 20.85 -9.35
CA PRO A 4 -1.61 19.53 -9.84
C PRO A 4 -0.87 18.52 -8.97
N SER A 5 -1.51 17.39 -8.67
CA SER A 5 -0.90 16.29 -7.93
C SER A 5 0.33 15.75 -8.68
N THR A 6 1.49 16.39 -8.54
CA THR A 6 2.76 15.68 -8.55
C THR A 6 2.68 14.76 -7.34
N SER A 7 2.34 13.50 -7.59
CA SER A 7 2.27 12.44 -6.59
C SER A 7 3.55 12.48 -5.76
N LEU A 8 3.41 12.91 -4.51
CA LEU A 8 4.50 12.95 -3.57
C LEU A 8 5.12 11.56 -3.46
N VAL A 9 6.43 11.47 -3.71
CA VAL A 9 7.19 10.26 -3.43
C VAL A 9 7.28 10.15 -1.93
N ARG A 10 6.48 9.24 -1.34
CA ARG A 10 6.59 8.94 0.09
C ARG A 10 7.78 8.03 0.30
N GLU A 11 8.61 8.42 1.25
CA GLU A 11 9.87 7.77 1.65
C GLU A 11 9.64 6.82 2.84
N GLY A 12 8.54 6.98 3.58
CA GLY A 12 8.16 6.08 4.66
C GLY A 12 6.65 6.03 4.88
N LEU A 13 6.16 4.88 5.33
CA LEU A 13 4.78 4.65 5.77
C LEU A 13 4.81 3.67 6.94
N GLY A 14 4.14 4.00 8.05
CA GLY A 14 4.12 3.14 9.23
C GLY A 14 2.84 3.22 10.07
N THR A 15 2.61 2.16 10.83
CA THR A 15 1.57 2.02 11.88
C THR A 15 2.00 0.94 12.86
N ALA A 16 1.37 0.83 14.03
CA ALA A 16 1.59 -0.31 14.95
C ALA A 16 1.02 -1.60 14.34
N CYS A 17 1.66 -2.75 14.55
CA CYS A 17 1.25 -4.05 13.98
C CYS A 17 0.15 -4.72 14.82
N ASN A 18 -0.86 -3.94 15.19
CA ASN A 18 -2.03 -4.36 15.94
C ASN A 18 -3.28 -3.59 15.47
N SER A 19 -4.45 -4.02 15.93
CA SER A 19 -5.74 -3.37 15.63
C SER A 19 -6.13 -2.28 16.63
N THR A 20 -5.35 -2.05 17.69
CA THR A 20 -5.70 -1.15 18.80
C THR A 20 -5.32 0.30 18.54
N SER A 21 -4.20 0.56 17.86
CA SER A 21 -3.74 1.92 17.54
C SER A 21 -4.17 2.34 16.13
N PRO A 22 -5.25 3.13 15.94
CA PRO A 22 -5.76 3.54 14.64
C PRO A 22 -5.01 4.75 14.06
N VAL A 23 -3.67 4.72 14.10
CA VAL A 23 -2.84 5.82 13.62
C VAL A 23 -1.87 5.33 12.56
N TRP A 24 -1.79 6.05 11.44
CA TRP A 24 -0.81 5.85 10.40
C TRP A 24 -0.07 7.15 10.13
N PHE A 25 1.18 7.05 9.69
CA PHE A 25 1.98 8.20 9.30
C PHE A 25 2.70 7.95 7.98
N THR A 26 2.87 9.01 7.20
CA THR A 26 3.74 9.01 6.02
C THR A 26 4.87 10.02 6.20
N LEU A 27 6.00 9.74 5.56
CA LEU A 27 7.18 10.59 5.54
C LEU A 27 7.55 10.90 4.09
N ALA A 28 7.92 12.15 3.83
CA ALA A 28 8.43 12.57 2.54
C ALA A 28 9.20 13.87 2.69
N ASN A 29 10.16 14.11 1.79
CA ASN A 29 10.89 15.38 1.72
C ASN A 29 11.51 15.77 3.07
N GLY A 30 11.93 14.79 3.89
CA GLY A 30 12.52 15.06 5.20
C GLY A 30 11.53 15.58 6.24
N ARG A 31 10.21 15.51 6.06
CA ARG A 31 9.20 15.83 7.10
C ARG A 31 8.16 14.72 7.26
N VAL A 32 7.27 14.90 8.25
CA VAL A 32 6.06 14.08 8.39
C VAL A 32 5.00 14.68 7.48
N GLU A 33 4.54 13.91 6.50
CA GLU A 33 3.50 14.38 5.58
C GLU A 33 2.12 14.08 6.17
N GLU A 34 1.44 13.01 5.78
CA GLU A 34 0.09 12.74 6.28
C GLU A 34 0.11 11.89 7.56
N LEU A 35 -0.52 12.39 8.62
CA LEU A 35 -1.00 11.59 9.74
C LEU A 35 -2.47 11.22 9.51
N TYR A 36 -2.83 9.95 9.63
CA TYR A 36 -4.19 9.44 9.40
C TYR A 36 -4.82 8.92 10.69
N TYR A 37 -6.11 9.24 10.89
CA TYR A 37 -6.96 8.75 11.98
C TYR A 37 -8.43 9.07 11.68
N PRO A 38 -9.40 8.19 12.01
CA PRO A 38 -9.22 6.84 12.55
C PRO A 38 -8.90 5.79 11.48
N ASP A 39 -8.86 6.19 10.20
CA ASP A 39 -8.60 5.34 9.05
C ASP A 39 -7.75 6.07 7.99
N LEU A 40 -7.25 5.32 7.00
CA LEU A 40 -6.42 5.83 5.91
C LEU A 40 -7.15 6.79 4.95
N SER A 41 -8.48 6.88 5.01
CA SER A 41 -9.25 7.84 4.20
C SER A 41 -9.37 9.21 4.86
N THR A 42 -8.93 9.33 6.12
CA THR A 42 -9.06 10.55 6.93
C THR A 42 -7.69 11.12 7.31
N PRO A 43 -7.00 11.85 6.41
CA PRO A 43 -5.78 12.58 6.77
C PRO A 43 -6.12 13.73 7.73
N ARG A 44 -5.29 13.91 8.76
CA ARG A 44 -5.54 14.83 9.89
C ARG A 44 -4.63 16.05 9.90
N GLY A 45 -3.43 15.91 9.37
CA GLY A 45 -2.46 16.98 9.30
C GLY A 45 -1.06 16.48 9.00
N ARG A 46 -0.13 17.44 8.98
CA ARG A 46 1.31 17.26 8.74
C ARG A 46 2.15 18.06 9.71
N LEU A 47 3.37 17.59 9.95
CA LEU A 47 4.30 18.17 10.91
C LEU A 47 5.65 18.46 10.25
N GLU A 48 6.12 19.70 10.39
CA GLU A 48 7.37 20.17 9.81
C GLU A 48 8.17 20.96 10.83
N LEU A 49 9.48 20.79 10.84
CA LEU A 49 10.40 21.61 11.64
C LEU A 49 11.13 22.60 10.74
N ALA A 50 11.55 23.71 11.34
CA ALA A 50 12.45 24.67 10.70
C ALA A 50 13.44 25.19 11.74
N ILE A 51 14.69 25.41 11.32
CA ILE A 51 15.73 25.99 12.17
C ILE A 51 15.99 27.42 11.71
N LEU A 52 16.06 28.37 12.64
CA LEU A 52 16.44 29.74 12.31
C LEU A 52 17.96 29.80 12.05
N ASN A 53 18.35 30.43 10.95
CA ASN A 53 19.75 30.76 10.68
C ASN A 53 20.18 32.04 11.44
N ASP A 54 21.46 32.38 11.35
CA ASP A 54 22.05 33.58 11.98
C ASP A 54 21.40 34.90 11.50
N ALA A 55 20.77 34.91 10.32
CA ALA A 55 20.03 36.05 9.78
C ALA A 55 18.57 36.11 10.27
N GLY A 56 18.12 35.14 11.08
CA GLY A 56 16.75 35.02 11.58
C GLY A 56 15.75 34.40 10.60
N GLU A 57 16.22 33.87 9.47
CA GLU A 57 15.39 33.22 8.45
C GLU A 57 15.16 31.75 8.78
N CYS A 58 13.99 31.22 8.44
CA CYS A 58 13.63 29.83 8.70
C CYS A 58 14.12 28.93 7.57
N LEU A 59 15.03 28.00 7.87
CA LEU A 59 15.39 26.90 6.99
C LEU A 59 14.44 25.72 7.26
N TYR A 60 13.47 25.51 6.36
CA TYR A 60 12.54 24.39 6.45
C TYR A 60 13.18 23.08 5.99
N GLU A 61 12.87 21.99 6.69
CA GLU A 61 13.35 20.65 6.37
C GLU A 61 13.03 20.22 4.93
N SER A 62 11.89 20.65 4.39
CA SER A 62 11.42 20.24 3.07
C SER A 62 12.09 20.93 1.87
N GLU A 63 12.85 21.99 2.11
CA GLU A 63 13.42 22.82 1.04
C GLU A 63 14.92 23.07 1.21
N GLY A 64 15.36 23.32 2.44
CA GLY A 64 16.66 23.92 2.72
C GLY A 64 17.72 22.99 3.28
N MET A 65 17.40 21.72 3.58
CA MET A 65 18.31 20.79 4.24
C MET A 65 18.73 19.63 3.33
N ILE A 66 19.92 19.09 3.58
CA ILE A 66 20.36 17.82 3.01
C ILE A 66 19.64 16.70 3.79
N ARG A 67 18.94 15.82 3.09
CA ARG A 67 18.04 14.84 3.69
C ARG A 67 18.52 13.42 3.43
N LEU A 68 18.49 12.61 4.48
CA LEU A 68 18.70 11.17 4.41
C LEU A 68 17.55 10.48 5.15
N MET A 69 17.01 9.43 4.54
CA MET A 69 16.09 8.51 5.20
C MET A 69 16.85 7.23 5.52
N GLU A 70 16.68 6.74 6.74
CA GLU A 70 17.20 5.47 7.18
C GLU A 70 16.05 4.62 7.73
N ARG A 71 16.16 3.30 7.56
CA ARG A 71 15.30 2.33 8.23
C ARG A 71 16.16 1.51 9.19
N PRO A 72 16.24 1.90 10.49
CA PRO A 72 17.19 1.32 11.42
C PRO A 72 17.03 -0.19 11.63
N ASP A 73 15.80 -0.69 11.51
CA ASP A 73 15.48 -2.10 11.63
C ASP A 73 14.81 -2.55 10.32
N THR A 74 15.42 -3.49 9.59
CA THR A 74 14.91 -3.92 8.27
C THR A 74 13.56 -4.64 8.33
N ASP A 75 13.19 -5.15 9.52
CA ASP A 75 11.98 -5.90 9.82
C ASP A 75 10.95 -5.11 10.65
N VAL A 76 11.09 -3.78 10.70
CA VAL A 76 10.14 -2.85 11.33
C VAL A 76 9.94 -1.64 10.42
N PRO A 77 8.71 -1.13 10.22
CA PRO A 77 8.46 0.15 9.54
C PRO A 77 8.76 1.33 10.48
N LEU A 78 10.00 1.36 10.97
CA LEU A 78 10.58 2.40 11.80
C LEU A 78 11.54 3.21 10.93
N PHE A 79 11.34 4.52 10.88
CA PHE A 79 12.08 5.39 9.97
C PHE A 79 12.79 6.50 10.73
N ARG A 80 14.04 6.76 10.36
CA ARG A 80 14.84 7.89 10.86
C ARG A 80 15.12 8.85 9.71
N GLN A 81 14.58 10.05 9.80
CA GLN A 81 14.96 11.17 8.94
C GLN A 81 16.14 11.91 9.55
N VAL A 82 17.21 12.10 8.77
CA VAL A 82 18.38 12.88 9.17
C VAL A 82 18.50 14.07 8.22
N ASN A 83 18.18 15.26 8.74
CA ASN A 83 18.21 16.51 8.00
C ASN A 83 19.41 17.34 8.46
N SER A 84 20.35 17.60 7.56
CA SER A 84 21.59 18.32 7.86
C SER A 84 21.59 19.69 7.21
N ASP A 85 22.14 20.67 7.92
CA ASP A 85 22.42 21.98 7.37
C ASP A 85 23.43 21.87 6.21
N PRO A 86 23.18 22.47 5.03
CA PRO A 86 24.14 22.46 3.93
C PRO A 86 25.49 23.08 4.29
N MET A 87 25.53 24.00 5.26
CA MET A 87 26.77 24.63 5.74
C MET A 87 27.45 23.85 6.87
N GLY A 88 26.86 22.73 7.31
CA GLY A 88 27.45 21.84 8.31
C GLY A 88 27.31 22.32 9.77
N ASN A 89 26.40 23.24 10.07
CA ASN A 89 26.22 23.75 11.44
C ASN A 89 25.54 22.75 12.38
N TYR A 90 24.59 21.97 11.87
CA TYR A 90 23.83 21.03 12.67
C TYR A 90 23.33 19.82 11.87
N ARG A 91 22.88 18.81 12.62
CA ARG A 91 22.14 17.65 12.12
C ARG A 91 20.92 17.39 12.99
N LEU A 92 19.77 17.24 12.36
CA LEU A 92 18.48 16.99 12.99
C LEU A 92 18.03 15.55 12.69
N SER A 93 18.12 14.66 13.68
CA SER A 93 17.67 13.27 13.56
C SER A 93 16.26 13.13 14.13
N LYS A 94 15.35 12.50 13.38
CA LYS A 94 13.96 12.31 13.77
C LYS A 94 13.54 10.86 13.58
N LEU A 95 13.11 10.21 14.66
CA LEU A 95 12.62 8.83 14.65
C LEU A 95 11.09 8.83 14.79
N ALA A 96 10.39 8.33 13.77
CA ALA A 96 8.93 8.36 13.68
C ALA A 96 8.32 6.96 13.90
N PHE A 97 7.32 6.85 14.79
CA PHE A 97 6.52 5.64 15.01
C PHE A 97 5.19 5.98 15.71
N THR A 98 4.39 4.97 16.05
CA THR A 98 3.12 5.13 16.78
C THR A 98 3.16 4.39 18.10
N ASP A 99 2.47 4.89 19.12
CA ASP A 99 2.20 4.09 20.31
C ASP A 99 1.28 2.92 19.92
N SER A 100 1.59 1.73 20.43
CA SER A 100 0.86 0.50 20.14
C SER A 100 -0.44 0.38 20.94
N ASN A 101 -0.55 1.08 22.07
CA ASN A 101 -1.68 0.99 23.00
C ASN A 101 -2.61 2.20 22.93
N THR A 102 -2.13 3.33 22.42
CA THR A 102 -2.87 4.60 22.35
C THR A 102 -2.95 5.10 20.91
N ALA A 103 -3.95 5.95 20.63
CA ALA A 103 -4.06 6.64 19.35
C ALA A 103 -3.10 7.83 19.29
N CYS A 104 -1.78 7.57 19.35
CA CYS A 104 -0.74 8.60 19.33
C CYS A 104 0.34 8.32 18.29
N PHE A 105 0.64 9.35 17.49
CA PHE A 105 1.86 9.42 16.71
C PHE A 105 3.00 10.02 17.55
N LEU A 106 4.20 9.51 17.33
CA LEU A 106 5.39 9.78 18.13
C LEU A 106 6.56 10.16 17.23
N LEU A 107 7.17 11.33 17.49
CA LEU A 107 8.37 11.79 16.80
C LEU A 107 9.44 12.15 17.83
N HIS A 108 10.51 11.36 17.89
CA HIS A 108 11.68 11.68 18.72
C HIS A 108 12.70 12.44 17.90
N VAL A 109 13.00 13.66 18.33
CA VAL A 109 13.87 14.60 17.64
C VAL A 109 15.14 14.79 18.45
N ARG A 110 16.29 14.78 17.76
CA ARG A 110 17.59 15.11 18.34
C ARG A 110 18.32 16.09 17.44
N LEU A 111 18.62 17.26 17.98
CA LEU A 111 19.52 18.23 17.36
C LEU A 111 20.96 17.94 17.81
N GLU A 112 21.80 17.55 16.87
CA GLU A 112 23.25 17.51 17.03
C GLU A 112 23.82 18.84 16.52
N ALA A 113 24.27 19.69 17.44
CA ALA A 113 25.03 20.88 17.10
C ALA A 113 26.45 20.49 16.69
N LEU A 114 26.80 20.65 15.42
CA LEU A 114 28.15 20.43 14.91
C LEU A 114 29.04 21.65 15.20
N HIS A 115 28.41 22.82 15.33
CA HIS A 115 29.00 24.06 15.82
C HIS A 115 28.16 24.62 16.98
N GLY A 116 28.80 25.02 18.08
CA GLY A 116 28.14 25.54 19.27
C GLY A 116 27.48 24.47 20.13
N LEU A 117 26.43 24.87 20.85
CA LEU A 117 25.59 24.01 21.68
C LEU A 117 24.18 23.89 21.07
N PRO A 118 23.42 22.79 21.31
CA PRO A 118 22.05 22.67 20.82
C PRO A 118 21.13 23.84 21.23
N THR A 119 21.36 24.41 22.41
CA THR A 119 20.62 25.56 22.95
C THR A 119 20.86 26.86 22.20
N ASP A 120 21.91 26.94 21.38
CA ASP A 120 22.21 28.11 20.55
C ASP A 120 21.26 28.22 19.34
N TYR A 121 20.58 27.13 19.01
CA TYR A 121 19.66 27.07 17.87
C TYR A 121 18.21 27.35 18.28
N HIS A 122 17.40 27.76 17.31
CA HIS A 122 15.97 27.93 17.49
C HIS A 122 15.20 27.07 16.49
N ILE A 123 14.45 26.08 17.01
CA ILE A 123 13.58 25.22 16.20
C ILE A 123 12.14 25.72 16.29
N LYS A 124 11.54 26.01 15.13
CA LYS A 124 10.11 26.18 14.97
C LYS A 124 9.47 24.84 14.61
N VAL A 125 8.33 24.56 15.23
CA VAL A 125 7.43 23.45 14.93
C VAL A 125 6.22 24.03 14.20
N LYS A 126 5.96 23.52 13.01
CA LYS A 126 4.78 23.85 12.20
C LYS A 126 3.84 22.65 12.16
N TRP A 127 2.62 22.85 12.64
CA TRP A 127 1.53 21.89 12.54
C TRP A 127 0.48 22.41 11.58
N GLU A 128 0.24 21.68 10.51
CA GLU A 128 -0.77 22.01 9.53
C GLU A 128 -1.85 20.95 9.54
N THR A 129 -3.11 21.38 9.55
CA THR A 129 -4.25 20.50 9.65
C THR A 129 -4.92 20.31 8.32
N PHE A 130 -5.40 19.09 8.10
CA PHE A 130 -6.28 18.80 6.98
C PHE A 130 -7.73 18.75 7.47
N GLY A 131 -8.65 19.23 6.63
CA GLY A 131 -10.08 19.02 6.81
C GLY A 131 -10.46 17.64 6.26
N ALA A 132 -11.40 16.95 6.91
CA ALA A 132 -12.07 15.82 6.29
C ALA A 132 -13.09 16.37 5.27
N ASN A 133 -13.16 15.78 4.07
CA ASN A 133 -14.16 16.00 3.01
C ASN A 133 -15.17 17.13 3.30
N ASP A 134 -14.89 18.34 2.80
CA ASP A 134 -15.74 19.54 2.87
C ASP A 134 -15.95 20.21 4.26
N SER A 135 -15.32 19.73 5.34
CA SER A 135 -15.34 20.42 6.64
C SER A 135 -14.12 21.34 6.84
N PRO A 136 -14.29 22.63 7.17
CA PRO A 136 -13.16 23.51 7.50
C PRO A 136 -12.44 22.98 8.75
N SER A 137 -11.12 22.80 8.67
CA SER A 137 -10.30 22.54 9.85
C SER A 137 -9.92 23.86 10.51
N THR A 138 -10.04 23.92 11.83
CA THR A 138 -9.60 25.07 12.62
C THR A 138 -8.80 24.59 13.81
N LEU A 139 -7.72 25.32 14.08
CA LEU A 139 -6.90 25.09 15.26
C LEU A 139 -7.41 25.92 16.44
N THR A 140 -7.60 25.23 17.58
CA THR A 140 -7.89 25.85 18.86
C THR A 140 -6.73 25.61 19.81
N ILE A 141 -6.26 26.67 20.45
CA ILE A 141 -5.19 26.59 21.45
C ILE A 141 -5.83 26.54 22.83
N HIS A 142 -5.53 25.49 23.59
CA HIS A 142 -6.06 25.31 24.94
C HIS A 142 -5.01 25.69 25.99
N PRO A 143 -5.31 26.62 26.90
CA PRO A 143 -4.52 26.84 28.10
C PRO A 143 -4.96 25.82 29.17
N GLN A 144 -4.56 24.55 29.04
CA GLN A 144 -4.82 23.53 30.07
C GLN A 144 -3.52 22.94 30.62
N GLY A 145 -3.16 23.29 31.86
CA GLY A 145 -2.08 22.63 32.62
C GLY A 145 -0.66 22.89 32.10
N GLU A 146 0.26 21.95 32.37
CA GLU A 146 1.72 22.03 32.12
C GLU A 146 2.14 22.06 30.62
N GLY A 147 1.45 22.82 29.74
CA GLY A 147 1.86 23.02 28.35
C GLY A 147 0.85 23.73 27.43
N THR A 148 1.26 24.05 26.19
CA THR A 148 0.41 24.59 25.11
C THR A 148 -0.11 23.46 24.24
N TRP A 149 -1.43 23.32 24.12
CA TRP A 149 -2.08 22.27 23.31
C TRP A 149 -2.76 22.87 22.10
N ILE A 150 -2.59 22.24 20.93
CA ILE A 150 -3.14 22.71 19.65
C ILE A 150 -4.08 21.63 19.12
N SER A 151 -5.38 21.88 19.17
CA SER A 151 -6.39 20.91 18.75
C SER A 151 -6.98 21.24 17.37
N ASN A 152 -7.11 20.24 16.49
CA ASN A 152 -7.92 20.29 15.27
C ASN A 152 -9.20 19.46 15.45
N GLN A 153 -10.37 20.10 15.53
CA GLN A 153 -11.65 19.39 15.62
C GLN A 153 -12.35 19.36 14.26
N THR A 154 -12.74 18.17 13.83
CA THR A 154 -13.58 17.93 12.66
C THR A 154 -14.71 16.96 13.02
N GLN A 155 -15.62 16.67 12.09
CA GLN A 155 -16.66 15.65 12.30
C GLN A 155 -16.07 14.26 12.61
N ASN A 156 -14.86 13.97 12.11
CA ASN A 156 -14.18 12.68 12.27
C ASN A 156 -13.20 12.66 13.47
N GLY A 157 -13.40 13.52 14.47
CA GLY A 157 -12.63 13.53 15.71
C GLY A 157 -11.68 14.72 15.88
N VAL A 158 -10.74 14.58 16.81
CA VAL A 158 -9.80 15.61 17.29
C VAL A 158 -8.36 15.12 17.18
N ALA A 159 -7.44 16.01 16.81
CA ALA A 159 -5.99 15.79 16.89
C ALA A 159 -5.36 16.86 17.80
N ILE A 160 -4.49 16.49 18.74
CA ILE A 160 -3.78 17.39 19.66
C ILE A 160 -2.27 17.23 19.49
N LEU A 161 -1.55 18.32 19.19
CA LEU A 161 -0.08 18.35 19.27
C LEU A 161 0.37 18.68 20.69
N ALA A 162 1.28 17.87 21.22
CA ALA A 162 1.99 18.04 22.48
C ALA A 162 3.50 17.84 22.31
N SER A 163 4.28 18.27 23.31
CA SER A 163 5.74 18.18 23.31
C SER A 163 6.25 17.83 24.71
N SER A 164 7.38 17.10 24.80
CA SER A 164 8.06 16.87 26.08
C SER A 164 8.84 18.09 26.58
N SER A 165 9.03 19.09 25.73
CA SER A 165 9.66 20.38 26.04
C SER A 165 8.67 21.52 25.80
N SER A 166 8.83 22.63 26.52
CA SER A 166 7.92 23.77 26.40
C SER A 166 7.84 24.30 24.96
N LEU A 167 6.61 24.53 24.49
CA LEU A 167 6.32 25.22 23.23
C LEU A 167 6.04 26.69 23.56
N ILE A 168 6.76 27.59 22.89
CA ILE A 168 6.73 29.04 23.08
C ILE A 168 6.12 29.67 21.83
N THR A 169 5.11 30.50 22.00
CA THR A 169 4.48 31.26 20.91
C THR A 169 4.90 32.72 20.99
N ASP A 170 5.49 33.26 19.93
CA ASP A 170 5.95 34.65 19.89
C ASP A 170 4.77 35.65 19.72
N GLU A 171 3.63 35.19 19.20
CA GLU A 171 2.38 35.96 19.09
C GLU A 171 1.31 35.46 20.08
N GLN A 172 0.59 36.39 20.73
CA GLN A 172 -0.64 36.04 21.44
C GLN A 172 -1.60 35.42 20.43
N PRO A 173 -2.13 34.20 20.67
CA PRO A 173 -3.03 33.57 19.72
C PRO A 173 -4.30 34.41 19.62
N THR A 174 -4.40 35.20 18.55
CA THR A 174 -5.67 35.83 18.22
C THR A 174 -6.64 34.69 17.92
N THR A 175 -7.75 34.63 18.64
CA THR A 175 -8.83 33.69 18.36
C THR A 175 -9.30 33.94 16.95
N ASN A 176 -8.84 33.17 15.97
CA ASN A 176 -9.39 33.12 14.62
C ASN A 176 -8.90 31.87 13.89
N SER A 177 -9.83 31.23 13.20
CA SER A 177 -9.68 30.06 12.32
C SER A 177 -8.39 30.07 11.49
N SER A 178 -7.39 29.28 11.89
CA SER A 178 -6.22 28.96 11.08
C SER A 178 -6.12 27.45 10.86
N THR A 179 -5.67 27.05 9.67
CA THR A 179 -5.31 25.66 9.34
C THR A 179 -3.86 25.33 9.67
N GLN A 180 -3.09 26.32 10.14
CA GLN A 180 -1.68 26.18 10.46
C GLN A 180 -1.35 26.84 11.80
N TRP A 181 -0.49 26.19 12.57
CA TRP A 181 0.10 26.73 13.78
C TRP A 181 1.62 26.63 13.69
N VAL A 182 2.30 27.66 14.20
CA VAL A 182 3.76 27.70 14.31
C VAL A 182 4.12 28.15 15.72
N GLY A 183 5.04 27.44 16.36
CA GLY A 183 5.64 27.84 17.63
C GLY A 183 7.07 27.35 17.77
N ARG A 184 7.81 27.88 18.73
CA ARG A 184 9.20 27.54 19.00
C ARG A 184 9.29 26.49 20.10
N VAL A 185 10.07 25.44 19.93
CA VAL A 185 10.35 24.48 21.00
C VAL A 185 11.57 24.94 21.81
N GLN A 186 11.49 24.85 23.14
CA GLN A 186 12.66 25.02 24.00
C GLN A 186 13.54 23.77 23.89
N ILE A 187 14.71 23.92 23.29
CA ILE A 187 15.66 22.81 23.08
C ILE A 187 16.40 22.54 24.41
N PRO A 188 16.37 21.30 24.94
CA PRO A 188 17.16 20.95 26.13
C PRO A 188 18.67 20.90 25.84
N ASP A 189 19.49 20.91 26.88
CA ASP A 189 20.97 20.92 26.76
C ASP A 189 21.53 19.75 25.95
N ASP A 190 20.87 18.59 26.00
CA ASP A 190 21.25 17.38 25.25
C ASP A 190 20.75 17.37 23.79
N GLY A 191 19.99 18.39 23.39
CA GLY A 191 19.39 18.55 22.07
C GLY A 191 18.18 17.65 21.80
N GLY A 192 17.73 16.85 22.77
CA GLY A 192 16.68 15.85 22.61
C GLY A 192 15.30 16.33 23.04
N PHE A 193 14.28 16.16 22.20
CA PHE A 193 12.88 16.40 22.58
C PHE A 193 11.93 15.49 21.80
N ARG A 194 10.67 15.42 22.24
CA ARG A 194 9.64 14.56 21.64
C ARG A 194 8.44 15.39 21.26
N LEU A 195 7.88 15.11 20.09
CA LEU A 195 6.59 15.60 19.65
C LEU A 195 5.60 14.44 19.62
N ILE A 196 4.39 14.69 20.11
CA ILE A 196 3.32 13.71 20.22
C ILE A 196 2.08 14.31 19.57
N VAL A 197 1.46 13.57 18.64
CA VAL A 197 0.15 13.94 18.11
C VAL A 197 -0.84 12.87 18.54
N GLY A 198 -1.72 13.23 19.48
CA GLY A 198 -2.75 12.34 19.99
C GLY A 198 -4.10 12.57 19.33
N PHE A 199 -4.85 11.50 19.13
CA PHE A 199 -6.14 11.51 18.46
C PHE A 199 -7.25 10.96 19.36
N GLY A 200 -8.48 11.40 19.12
CA GLY A 200 -9.67 10.93 19.84
C GLY A 200 -10.95 11.46 19.20
N ASN A 201 -12.12 11.00 19.63
CA ASN A 201 -13.40 11.51 19.12
C ASN A 201 -13.72 12.92 19.63
N ASN A 202 -13.12 13.30 20.75
CA ASN A 202 -13.23 14.61 21.36
C ASN A 202 -11.89 15.01 22.02
N ILE A 203 -11.83 16.25 22.53
CA ILE A 203 -10.61 16.79 23.15
C ILE A 203 -10.21 15.98 24.37
N GLU A 204 -11.15 15.58 25.22
CA GLU A 204 -10.88 14.84 26.46
C GLU A 204 -10.22 13.48 26.16
N GLU A 205 -10.77 12.72 25.22
CA GLU A 205 -10.22 11.44 24.78
C GLU A 205 -8.81 11.60 24.21
N ALA A 206 -8.61 12.54 23.27
CA ALA A 206 -7.29 12.79 22.69
C ALA A 206 -6.25 13.20 23.77
N SER A 207 -6.70 13.95 24.77
CA SER A 207 -5.86 14.39 25.90
C SER A 207 -5.45 13.22 26.80
N ASP A 208 -6.37 12.30 27.08
CA ASP A 208 -6.10 11.12 27.90
C ASP A 208 -5.18 10.12 27.19
N GLN A 209 -5.32 9.96 25.88
CA GLN A 209 -4.38 9.19 25.05
C GLN A 209 -2.95 9.75 25.17
N ILE A 210 -2.79 11.08 25.07
CA ILE A 210 -1.49 11.76 25.23
C ILE A 210 -0.93 11.57 26.64
N ARG A 211 -1.74 11.81 27.68
CA ARG A 211 -1.32 11.64 29.08
C ARG A 211 -0.87 10.20 29.35
N THR A 212 -1.57 9.21 28.79
CA THR A 212 -1.23 7.80 28.91
C THR A 212 0.11 7.49 28.23
N THR A 213 0.33 8.04 27.03
CA THR A 213 1.59 7.92 26.29
C THR A 213 2.75 8.56 27.06
N LEU A 214 2.55 9.76 27.61
CA LEU A 214 3.57 10.50 28.37
C LEU A 214 3.97 9.83 29.70
N ARG A 215 3.09 9.01 30.29
CA ARG A 215 3.38 8.24 31.51
C ARG A 215 4.26 7.01 31.27
N GLN A 216 4.32 6.53 30.02
CA GLN A 216 5.13 5.37 29.65
C GLN A 216 6.58 5.78 29.38
N SER A 217 7.52 4.85 29.60
CA SER A 217 8.89 5.06 29.14
C SER A 217 8.93 4.99 27.62
N TRP A 218 9.63 5.93 27.00
CA TRP A 218 9.83 5.96 25.55
C TRP A 218 10.45 4.66 25.01
N THR A 219 11.41 4.11 25.77
CA THR A 219 12.09 2.86 25.40
C THR A 219 11.11 1.70 25.33
N ASP A 220 10.09 1.71 26.19
CA ASP A 220 9.12 0.63 26.29
C ASP A 220 8.13 0.72 25.14
N ILE A 221 7.65 1.93 24.80
CA ILE A 221 6.78 2.13 23.64
C ILE A 221 7.50 1.71 22.35
N LEU A 222 8.75 2.14 22.17
CA LEU A 222 9.55 1.78 20.99
C LEU A 222 9.83 0.27 20.95
N SER A 223 10.14 -0.35 22.10
CA SER A 223 10.39 -1.79 22.17
C SER A 223 9.13 -2.60 21.86
N GLN A 224 7.96 -2.14 22.33
CA GLN A 224 6.68 -2.76 22.00
C GLN A 224 6.43 -2.69 20.49
N TYR A 225 6.51 -1.48 19.90
CA TYR A 225 6.33 -1.25 18.46
C TYR A 225 7.23 -2.17 17.61
N ARG A 226 8.52 -2.25 17.97
CA ARG A 226 9.48 -3.15 17.33
C ARG A 226 9.08 -4.61 17.48
N SER A 227 8.76 -5.04 18.70
CA SER A 227 8.46 -6.45 18.98
C SER A 227 7.26 -6.96 18.17
N GLU A 228 6.24 -6.13 17.96
CA GLU A 228 5.04 -6.52 17.19
C GLU A 228 5.41 -6.82 15.74
N TRP A 229 6.14 -5.92 15.09
CA TRP A 229 6.59 -6.08 13.71
C TRP A 229 7.63 -7.19 13.53
N GLN A 230 8.61 -7.28 14.43
CA GLN A 230 9.57 -8.38 14.43
C GLN A 230 8.89 -9.73 14.59
N THR A 231 7.85 -9.81 15.42
CA THR A 231 7.07 -11.05 15.58
C THR A 231 6.24 -11.35 14.34
N TYR A 232 5.73 -10.33 13.63
CA TYR A 232 5.09 -10.52 12.33
C TYR A 232 6.10 -11.07 11.30
N CYS A 233 7.23 -10.40 11.10
CA CYS A 233 8.24 -10.75 10.10
C CYS A 233 8.85 -12.14 10.34
N LYS A 234 9.08 -12.54 11.60
CA LYS A 234 9.60 -13.87 11.97
C LYS A 234 8.70 -15.05 11.55
N ARG A 235 7.41 -14.82 11.29
CA ARG A 235 6.47 -15.87 10.87
C ARG A 235 6.38 -16.02 9.36
N LEU A 236 6.95 -15.08 8.61
CA LEU A 236 6.93 -15.10 7.15
C LEU A 236 7.93 -16.15 6.64
N ASN A 237 7.62 -16.72 5.48
CA ASN A 237 8.56 -17.56 4.76
C ASN A 237 9.79 -16.72 4.39
N ASN A 238 10.98 -17.17 4.78
CA ASN A 238 12.24 -16.49 4.48
C ASN A 238 12.90 -16.99 3.17
N ILE A 239 12.18 -17.80 2.38
CA ILE A 239 12.63 -18.37 1.10
C ILE A 239 13.95 -19.12 1.28
N ASP A 240 13.97 -20.06 2.24
CA ASP A 240 15.17 -20.81 2.64
C ASP A 240 16.37 -19.91 3.01
N GLY A 241 16.08 -18.72 3.52
CA GLY A 241 17.07 -17.70 3.91
C GLY A 241 17.44 -16.69 2.81
N TRP A 242 16.87 -16.80 1.61
CA TRP A 242 17.17 -15.91 0.47
C TRP A 242 16.28 -14.68 0.36
N ALA A 243 15.26 -14.51 1.23
CA ALA A 243 14.36 -13.37 1.17
C ALA A 243 15.13 -12.02 1.27
N PRO A 244 15.11 -11.17 0.22
CA PRO A 244 15.83 -9.90 0.20
C PRO A 244 15.11 -8.82 1.02
N PRO A 245 15.77 -7.70 1.38
CA PRO A 245 15.14 -6.64 2.18
C PRO A 245 13.84 -6.06 1.61
N LEU A 246 13.74 -5.96 0.27
CA LEU A 246 12.52 -5.49 -0.41
C LEU A 246 11.32 -6.42 -0.17
N TYR A 247 11.55 -7.72 0.06
CA TYR A 247 10.47 -8.68 0.36
C TYR A 247 9.78 -8.35 1.68
N TYR A 248 10.57 -8.16 2.74
CA TYR A 248 10.06 -7.78 4.05
C TYR A 248 9.43 -6.37 4.03
N SER A 249 10.06 -5.39 3.37
CA SER A 249 9.46 -4.06 3.26
C SER A 249 8.13 -4.07 2.50
N SER A 250 8.02 -4.87 1.44
CA SER A 250 6.78 -5.04 0.68
C SER A 250 5.67 -5.65 1.54
N LEU A 251 5.96 -6.69 2.32
CA LEU A 251 4.96 -7.33 3.19
C LEU A 251 4.53 -6.41 4.33
N MET A 252 5.47 -5.72 4.96
CA MET A 252 5.17 -4.71 6.00
C MET A 252 4.35 -3.54 5.44
N LEU A 253 4.65 -3.09 4.23
CA LEU A 253 3.88 -2.07 3.54
C LEU A 253 2.43 -2.53 3.35
N LEU A 254 2.21 -3.69 2.73
CA LEU A 254 0.86 -4.22 2.52
C LEU A 254 0.12 -4.38 3.84
N LYS A 255 0.81 -4.85 4.89
CA LYS A 255 0.21 -5.05 6.21
C LYS A 255 -0.13 -3.72 6.90
N THR A 256 0.67 -2.69 6.68
CA THR A 256 0.44 -1.33 7.18
C THR A 256 -0.81 -0.72 6.54
N LEU A 257 -1.14 -1.08 5.31
CA LEU A 257 -2.28 -0.54 4.57
C LEU A 257 -3.64 -1.18 4.92
N GLU A 258 -3.67 -2.14 5.86
CA GLU A 258 -4.91 -2.74 6.35
C GLU A 258 -5.66 -1.76 7.26
N ASP A 259 -6.93 -1.52 6.95
CA ASP A 259 -7.84 -0.75 7.80
C ASP A 259 -8.12 -1.47 9.13
N LYS A 260 -8.04 -0.73 10.23
CA LYS A 260 -8.18 -1.31 11.58
C LYS A 260 -9.63 -1.44 12.04
N GLU A 261 -10.56 -0.64 11.50
CA GLU A 261 -12.00 -0.82 11.75
C GLU A 261 -12.59 -1.96 10.90
N ASN A 262 -12.08 -2.16 9.69
CA ASN A 262 -12.51 -3.17 8.74
C ASN A 262 -11.35 -4.10 8.38
N PRO A 263 -10.95 -5.01 9.29
CA PRO A 263 -9.89 -5.98 9.01
C PRO A 263 -10.12 -6.69 7.68
N GLY A 264 -9.07 -6.81 6.88
CA GLY A 264 -9.07 -7.35 5.52
C GLY A 264 -9.29 -6.31 4.41
N ALA A 265 -9.68 -5.07 4.74
CA ALA A 265 -9.72 -3.98 3.77
C ALA A 265 -8.32 -3.37 3.66
N ILE A 266 -7.60 -3.65 2.57
CA ILE A 266 -6.23 -3.17 2.37
C ILE A 266 -6.24 -2.13 1.27
N ALA A 267 -5.79 -0.91 1.59
CA ALA A 267 -5.83 0.21 0.68
C ALA A 267 -4.94 -0.05 -0.56
N PRO A 268 -5.48 -0.06 -1.79
CA PRO A 268 -4.68 -0.31 -2.99
C PRO A 268 -3.86 0.90 -3.42
N SER A 269 -4.13 2.06 -2.84
CA SER A 269 -3.38 3.30 -2.98
C SER A 269 -3.75 4.23 -1.83
N LEU A 270 -2.86 5.17 -1.50
CA LEU A 270 -3.14 6.29 -0.59
C LEU A 270 -3.78 7.49 -1.30
N THR A 271 -4.08 7.38 -2.59
CA THR A 271 -4.84 8.40 -3.34
C THR A 271 -6.29 8.40 -2.88
N LEU A 272 -6.77 9.55 -2.41
CA LEU A 272 -8.18 9.74 -2.04
C LEU A 272 -9.05 10.00 -3.29
N PRO A 273 -10.29 9.48 -3.33
CA PRO A 273 -10.88 8.57 -2.34
C PRO A 273 -10.29 7.15 -2.42
N ILE A 274 -10.10 6.50 -1.27
CA ILE A 274 -9.65 5.09 -1.20
C ILE A 274 -10.81 4.17 -1.57
N ARG A 275 -10.55 3.31 -2.55
CA ARG A 275 -11.52 2.37 -3.11
C ARG A 275 -10.94 0.96 -3.12
N TYR A 276 -11.48 0.07 -2.30
CA TYR A 276 -11.09 -1.34 -2.26
C TYR A 276 -11.76 -2.10 -3.40
N THR A 277 -11.08 -3.08 -3.97
CA THR A 277 -11.63 -3.92 -5.05
C THR A 277 -11.36 -5.40 -4.77
N ALA A 278 -12.16 -6.30 -5.33
CA ALA A 278 -11.88 -7.73 -5.26
C ALA A 278 -10.57 -8.07 -5.99
N GLU A 279 -10.22 -7.37 -7.06
CA GLU A 279 -8.94 -7.50 -7.76
C GLU A 279 -7.74 -7.22 -6.86
N SER A 280 -7.71 -6.05 -6.22
CA SER A 280 -6.61 -5.69 -5.32
C SER A 280 -6.55 -6.66 -4.13
N SER A 281 -7.70 -6.98 -3.56
CA SER A 281 -7.85 -7.94 -2.48
C SER A 281 -7.30 -9.32 -2.83
N TYR A 282 -7.61 -9.85 -4.03
CA TYR A 282 -7.06 -11.10 -4.53
C TYR A 282 -5.53 -11.04 -4.59
N ARG A 283 -4.98 -10.02 -5.24
CA ARG A 283 -3.52 -9.87 -5.40
C ARG A 283 -2.79 -9.75 -4.05
N PHE A 284 -3.34 -9.01 -3.10
CA PHE A 284 -2.77 -8.89 -1.76
C PHE A 284 -2.88 -10.19 -0.97
N ALA A 285 -4.05 -10.85 -1.02
CA ALA A 285 -4.26 -12.14 -0.38
C ALA A 285 -3.30 -13.20 -0.92
N THR A 286 -3.11 -13.28 -2.23
CA THR A 286 -2.13 -14.16 -2.85
C THR A 286 -0.70 -13.86 -2.37
N ALA A 287 -0.31 -12.58 -2.29
CA ALA A 287 1.02 -12.18 -1.82
C ALA A 287 1.26 -12.57 -0.34
N PHE A 288 0.28 -12.36 0.54
CA PHE A 288 0.37 -12.82 1.93
C PHE A 288 0.42 -14.34 2.03
N TRP A 289 -0.43 -15.02 1.28
CA TRP A 289 -0.52 -16.48 1.30
C TRP A 289 0.80 -17.13 0.85
N SER A 290 1.39 -16.65 -0.25
CA SER A 290 2.67 -17.15 -0.77
C SER A 290 3.83 -16.85 0.19
N ALA A 291 3.72 -15.78 0.97
CA ALA A 291 4.67 -15.41 2.01
C ALA A 291 4.47 -16.13 3.36
N GLY A 292 3.51 -17.05 3.48
CA GLY A 292 3.24 -17.79 4.71
C GLY A 292 2.34 -17.06 5.73
N ASP A 293 1.88 -15.84 5.44
CA ASP A 293 0.81 -15.19 6.22
C ASP A 293 -0.55 -15.72 5.77
N HIS A 294 -0.97 -16.84 6.35
CA HIS A 294 -2.27 -17.44 6.07
C HIS A 294 -3.44 -16.79 6.84
N ARG A 295 -3.18 -15.80 7.71
CA ARG A 295 -4.23 -15.10 8.47
C ARG A 295 -4.83 -13.97 7.65
N SER A 296 -3.99 -13.15 7.04
CA SER A 296 -4.43 -11.98 6.25
C SER A 296 -5.38 -12.36 5.09
N PRO A 297 -5.12 -13.39 4.26
CA PRO A 297 -6.01 -13.80 3.18
C PRO A 297 -7.42 -14.21 3.66
N LYS A 298 -7.51 -14.93 4.78
CA LYS A 298 -8.79 -15.33 5.39
C LYS A 298 -9.58 -14.12 5.88
N THR A 299 -8.88 -13.08 6.36
CA THR A 299 -9.51 -11.83 6.80
C THR A 299 -9.95 -10.98 5.61
N ILE A 300 -9.14 -10.90 4.55
CA ILE A 300 -9.53 -10.26 3.27
C ILE A 300 -10.79 -10.90 2.69
N LEU A 301 -10.86 -12.24 2.64
CA LEU A 301 -12.06 -12.93 2.16
C LEU A 301 -13.29 -12.64 3.04
N ARG A 302 -13.12 -12.61 4.37
CA ARG A 302 -14.21 -12.21 5.29
C ARG A 302 -14.68 -10.77 5.03
N PHE A 303 -13.78 -9.84 4.74
CA PHE A 303 -14.12 -8.48 4.34
C PHE A 303 -14.96 -8.48 3.06
N LEU A 304 -14.46 -9.07 1.97
CA LEU A 304 -15.14 -9.07 0.67
C LEU A 304 -16.53 -9.68 0.75
N LYS A 305 -16.69 -10.83 1.42
CA LYS A 305 -17.99 -11.52 1.53
C LYS A 305 -19.10 -10.66 2.15
N ARG A 306 -18.78 -9.66 2.98
CA ARG A 306 -19.78 -8.72 3.53
C ARG A 306 -20.39 -7.80 2.48
N TRP A 307 -19.76 -7.70 1.31
CA TRP A 307 -20.11 -6.79 0.23
C TRP A 307 -20.61 -7.51 -1.02
N GLN A 308 -20.93 -8.80 -0.93
CA GLN A 308 -21.64 -9.48 -2.01
C GLN A 308 -23.08 -8.94 -2.08
N ASN A 309 -23.50 -8.52 -3.28
CA ASN A 309 -24.84 -8.05 -3.53
C ASN A 309 -25.86 -9.21 -3.52
N ALA A 310 -27.14 -8.87 -3.37
CA ALA A 310 -28.22 -9.86 -3.36
C ALA A 310 -28.35 -10.66 -4.67
N ASP A 311 -27.92 -10.08 -5.80
CA ASP A 311 -27.85 -10.77 -7.10
C ASP A 311 -26.63 -11.68 -7.25
N GLY A 312 -25.77 -11.76 -6.24
CA GLY A 312 -24.54 -12.55 -6.22
C GLY A 312 -23.30 -11.82 -6.70
N SER A 313 -23.43 -10.63 -7.28
CA SER A 313 -22.30 -9.84 -7.77
C SER A 313 -21.44 -9.25 -6.65
N PHE A 314 -20.21 -8.90 -6.99
CA PHE A 314 -19.38 -8.00 -6.19
C PHE A 314 -19.33 -6.61 -6.82
N PRO A 315 -19.30 -5.54 -6.00
CA PRO A 315 -19.27 -4.17 -6.49
C PRO A 315 -17.94 -3.87 -7.21
N SER A 316 -17.96 -2.94 -8.15
CA SER A 316 -16.77 -2.44 -8.86
C SER A 316 -15.72 -1.84 -7.91
N TYR A 317 -16.18 -1.29 -6.79
CA TYR A 317 -15.35 -0.90 -5.65
C TYR A 317 -16.17 -0.81 -4.37
N ILE A 318 -15.49 -0.90 -3.22
CA ILE A 318 -16.02 -0.67 -1.88
C ILE A 318 -15.34 0.60 -1.35
N PRO A 319 -16.09 1.64 -0.95
CA PRO A 319 -15.50 2.87 -0.45
C PRO A 319 -14.93 2.69 0.96
N ALA A 320 -13.81 3.34 1.26
CA ALA A 320 -13.32 3.45 2.62
C ALA A 320 -14.19 4.39 3.47
N ASN A 321 -14.57 5.53 2.89
CA ASN A 321 -15.49 6.45 3.53
C ASN A 321 -16.94 5.96 3.35
N LYS A 322 -17.61 5.69 4.47
CA LYS A 322 -19.00 5.20 4.51
C LYS A 322 -20.02 6.18 3.92
N SER A 323 -19.66 7.46 3.74
CA SER A 323 -20.53 8.45 3.09
C SER A 323 -20.50 8.39 1.56
N GLU A 324 -19.54 7.70 0.96
CA GLU A 324 -19.46 7.53 -0.50
C GLU A 324 -20.35 6.39 -0.98
N ASP A 325 -20.86 6.53 -2.21
CA ASP A 325 -21.63 5.47 -2.85
C ASP A 325 -20.77 4.23 -3.13
N ILE A 326 -21.37 3.07 -2.93
CA ILE A 326 -20.78 1.79 -3.34
C ILE A 326 -20.71 1.68 -4.87
N GLY A 327 -19.68 1.03 -5.38
CA GLY A 327 -19.55 0.77 -6.80
C GLY A 327 -20.68 -0.13 -7.34
N THR A 328 -21.03 0.04 -8.61
CA THR A 328 -22.03 -0.80 -9.29
C THR A 328 -21.60 -2.27 -9.36
N PRO A 329 -22.54 -3.23 -9.47
CA PRO A 329 -22.24 -4.63 -9.78
C PRO A 329 -21.21 -4.79 -10.90
N SER A 330 -20.23 -5.69 -10.73
CA SER A 330 -19.14 -5.88 -11.69
C SER A 330 -18.82 -7.36 -11.93
N PRO A 331 -18.94 -7.86 -13.18
CA PRO A 331 -18.53 -9.21 -13.55
C PRO A 331 -17.04 -9.47 -13.27
N LYS A 332 -16.19 -8.48 -13.59
CA LYS A 332 -14.74 -8.55 -13.35
C LYS A 332 -14.40 -8.72 -11.87
N GLN A 333 -15.00 -7.92 -10.98
CA GLN A 333 -14.76 -8.05 -9.54
C GLN A 333 -15.33 -9.35 -8.98
N THR A 334 -16.47 -9.81 -9.52
CA THR A 334 -17.06 -11.11 -9.16
C THR A 334 -16.13 -12.27 -9.53
N ALA A 335 -15.51 -12.22 -10.71
CA ALA A 335 -14.53 -13.21 -11.13
C ALA A 335 -13.32 -13.24 -10.18
N TYR A 336 -12.71 -12.10 -9.84
CA TYR A 336 -11.60 -12.06 -8.87
C TYR A 336 -11.99 -12.58 -7.48
N ALA A 337 -13.21 -12.31 -7.01
CA ALA A 337 -13.69 -12.87 -5.75
C ALA A 337 -13.80 -14.41 -5.80
N LEU A 338 -14.23 -14.98 -6.93
CA LEU A 338 -14.25 -16.44 -7.15
C LEU A 338 -12.84 -17.05 -7.13
N LEU A 339 -11.86 -16.40 -7.79
CA LEU A 339 -10.46 -16.84 -7.75
C LEU A 339 -9.93 -16.86 -6.31
N LEU A 340 -10.22 -15.84 -5.49
CA LEU A 340 -9.81 -15.82 -4.09
C LEU A 340 -10.49 -16.90 -3.25
N ILE A 341 -11.79 -17.13 -3.46
CA ILE A 341 -12.54 -18.19 -2.77
C ILE A 341 -11.94 -19.56 -3.09
N TRP A 342 -11.61 -19.80 -4.36
CA TRP A 342 -10.95 -21.02 -4.81
C TRP A 342 -9.55 -21.16 -4.21
N GLN A 343 -8.70 -20.13 -4.30
CA GLN A 343 -7.33 -20.16 -3.76
C GLN A 343 -7.30 -20.48 -2.25
N LEU A 344 -8.32 -20.05 -1.51
CA LEU A 344 -8.42 -20.30 -0.07
C LEU A 344 -9.24 -21.55 0.28
N GLU A 345 -9.63 -22.34 -0.71
CA GLU A 345 -10.47 -23.53 -0.57
C GLU A 345 -11.68 -23.27 0.34
N ALA A 346 -12.34 -22.14 0.15
CA ALA A 346 -13.39 -21.67 1.05
C ALA A 346 -14.73 -22.40 0.82
N ILE A 347 -14.69 -23.73 0.77
CA ILE A 347 -15.79 -24.67 0.45
C ILE A 347 -17.05 -24.45 1.30
N ARG A 348 -16.89 -23.98 2.55
CA ARG A 348 -18.04 -23.63 3.42
C ARG A 348 -18.88 -22.47 2.89
N SER A 349 -18.35 -21.70 1.95
CA SER A 349 -19.03 -20.58 1.29
C SER A 349 -19.69 -20.97 -0.02
N PHE A 350 -19.68 -22.26 -0.39
CA PHE A 350 -20.10 -22.73 -1.71
C PHE A 350 -21.53 -22.28 -2.06
N HIS A 351 -22.53 -22.76 -1.33
CA HIS A 351 -23.92 -22.38 -1.60
C HIS A 351 -24.22 -20.91 -1.29
N SER A 352 -23.61 -20.35 -0.24
CA SER A 352 -23.95 -18.99 0.22
C SER A 352 -23.34 -17.89 -0.64
N THR A 353 -22.24 -18.16 -1.34
CA THR A 353 -21.42 -17.12 -1.98
C THR A 353 -20.99 -17.53 -3.38
N VAL A 354 -20.47 -18.76 -3.57
CA VAL A 354 -19.98 -19.22 -4.88
C VAL A 354 -21.13 -19.37 -5.86
N VAL A 355 -22.19 -20.10 -5.50
CA VAL A 355 -23.34 -20.33 -6.40
C VAL A 355 -23.96 -19.00 -6.88
N PRO A 356 -24.34 -18.03 -6.01
CA PRO A 356 -24.84 -16.74 -6.47
C PRO A 356 -23.85 -15.97 -7.36
N ALA A 357 -22.56 -15.97 -7.02
CA ALA A 357 -21.54 -15.28 -7.81
C ALA A 357 -21.36 -15.88 -9.21
N VAL A 358 -21.38 -17.20 -9.33
CA VAL A 358 -21.31 -17.88 -10.62
C VAL A 358 -22.57 -17.63 -11.44
N MET A 359 -23.76 -17.67 -10.83
CA MET A 359 -25.01 -17.36 -11.53
C MET A 359 -25.02 -15.93 -12.09
N TYR A 360 -24.53 -14.95 -11.31
CA TYR A 360 -24.33 -13.59 -11.81
C TYR A 360 -23.34 -13.54 -12.97
N LEU A 361 -22.21 -14.24 -12.83
CA LEU A 361 -21.15 -14.28 -13.85
C LEU A 361 -21.67 -14.90 -15.15
N LEU A 362 -22.43 -16.00 -15.09
CA LEU A 362 -23.03 -16.63 -16.28
C LEU A 362 -23.96 -15.68 -17.06
N GLN A 363 -24.62 -14.74 -16.38
CA GLN A 363 -25.52 -13.76 -17.00
C GLN A 363 -24.80 -12.54 -17.58
N HIS A 364 -23.71 -12.11 -16.97
CA HIS A 364 -23.08 -10.81 -17.27
C HIS A 364 -21.62 -10.90 -17.72
N GLY A 365 -21.04 -12.09 -17.69
CA GLY A 365 -19.62 -12.36 -17.94
C GLY A 365 -19.32 -13.04 -19.27
N ASP A 366 -20.31 -13.19 -20.16
CA ASP A 366 -20.13 -13.82 -21.47
C ASP A 366 -19.09 -13.06 -22.31
N PRO A 367 -18.15 -13.75 -23.00
CA PRO A 367 -17.15 -13.13 -23.86
C PRO A 367 -17.67 -12.09 -24.85
N ASP A 368 -18.91 -12.26 -25.36
CA ASP A 368 -19.52 -11.33 -26.32
C ASP A 368 -19.89 -9.97 -25.68
N GLY A 369 -20.06 -9.95 -24.35
CA GLY A 369 -20.53 -8.79 -23.59
C GLY A 369 -19.44 -8.04 -22.80
N ILE A 370 -18.19 -8.50 -22.86
CA ILE A 370 -17.09 -7.98 -22.03
C ILE A 370 -15.90 -7.50 -22.86
N GLN A 371 -14.95 -6.84 -22.21
CA GLN A 371 -13.68 -6.49 -22.86
C GLN A 371 -12.86 -7.76 -23.10
N ALA A 372 -12.25 -7.89 -24.28
CA ALA A 372 -11.43 -9.05 -24.64
C ALA A 372 -10.33 -9.37 -23.59
N ALA A 373 -9.73 -8.32 -23.00
CA ALA A 373 -8.71 -8.46 -21.96
C ALA A 373 -9.20 -9.10 -20.64
N ASP A 374 -10.52 -9.13 -20.39
CA ASP A 374 -11.12 -9.72 -19.20
C ASP A 374 -11.60 -11.17 -19.44
N VAL A 375 -11.65 -11.64 -20.69
CA VAL A 375 -12.07 -13.00 -21.06
C VAL A 375 -11.28 -14.09 -20.31
N PRO A 376 -9.94 -14.04 -20.22
CA PRO A 376 -9.18 -15.06 -19.50
C PRO A 376 -9.55 -15.17 -18.02
N LEU A 377 -9.87 -14.03 -17.40
CA LEU A 377 -10.27 -13.96 -15.99
C LEU A 377 -11.62 -14.65 -15.76
N HIS A 378 -12.57 -14.42 -16.66
CA HIS A 378 -13.90 -15.00 -16.55
C HIS A 378 -13.89 -16.51 -16.78
N LEU A 379 -13.12 -16.99 -17.76
CA LEU A 379 -12.89 -18.42 -17.98
C LEU A 379 -12.21 -19.07 -16.77
N ALA A 380 -11.17 -18.43 -16.22
CA ALA A 380 -10.49 -18.93 -15.03
C ALA A 380 -11.41 -18.99 -13.82
N ALA A 381 -12.30 -18.01 -13.64
CA ALA A 381 -13.28 -18.01 -12.56
C ALA A 381 -14.28 -19.16 -12.68
N LEU A 382 -14.78 -19.47 -13.88
CA LEU A 382 -15.63 -20.64 -14.10
C LEU A 382 -14.88 -21.96 -13.84
N ARG A 383 -13.62 -22.07 -14.27
CA ARG A 383 -12.78 -23.24 -13.95
C ARG A 383 -12.63 -23.44 -12.45
N CYS A 384 -12.28 -22.37 -11.73
CA CYS A 384 -12.15 -22.37 -10.28
C CYS A 384 -13.46 -22.75 -9.59
N ALA A 385 -14.60 -22.25 -10.07
CA ALA A 385 -15.90 -22.59 -9.53
C ALA A 385 -16.27 -24.06 -9.76
N ALA A 386 -16.02 -24.59 -10.95
CA ALA A 386 -16.25 -25.99 -11.27
C ALA A 386 -15.39 -26.92 -10.41
N ASP A 387 -14.12 -26.58 -10.20
CA ASP A 387 -13.20 -27.32 -9.31
C ASP A 387 -13.67 -27.29 -7.84
N LEU A 388 -14.13 -26.12 -7.34
CA LEU A 388 -14.77 -26.05 -6.02
C LEU A 388 -16.04 -26.93 -5.94
N ALA A 389 -16.85 -26.96 -7.00
CA ALA A 389 -18.06 -27.79 -7.03
C ALA A 389 -17.71 -29.28 -6.94
N GLN A 390 -16.69 -29.73 -7.68
CA GLN A 390 -16.17 -31.11 -7.58
C GLN A 390 -15.68 -31.40 -6.16
N THR A 391 -14.91 -30.48 -5.57
CA THR A 391 -14.37 -30.63 -4.21
C THR A 391 -15.48 -30.74 -3.15
N VAL A 392 -16.60 -30.05 -3.33
CA VAL A 392 -17.77 -30.10 -2.43
C VAL A 392 -18.65 -31.35 -2.69
N GLY A 393 -18.54 -31.98 -3.86
CA GLY A 393 -19.41 -33.09 -4.29
C GLY A 393 -20.66 -32.64 -5.04
N GLU A 394 -20.68 -31.41 -5.56
CA GLU A 394 -21.79 -30.80 -6.29
C GLU A 394 -21.66 -31.06 -7.79
N GLU A 395 -21.89 -32.31 -8.19
CA GLU A 395 -21.63 -32.80 -9.56
C GLU A 395 -22.43 -32.04 -10.64
N GLU A 396 -23.69 -31.68 -10.37
CA GLU A 396 -24.53 -30.95 -11.31
C GLU A 396 -23.97 -29.54 -11.59
N HIS A 397 -23.57 -28.82 -10.53
CA HIS A 397 -22.92 -27.51 -10.66
C HIS A 397 -21.57 -27.64 -11.40
N ALA A 398 -20.76 -28.64 -11.06
CA ALA A 398 -19.48 -28.88 -11.71
C ALA A 398 -19.64 -29.11 -13.22
N GLN A 399 -20.60 -29.94 -13.64
CA GLN A 399 -20.89 -30.21 -15.05
C GLN A 399 -21.41 -28.97 -15.77
N LEU A 400 -22.37 -28.25 -15.18
CA LEU A 400 -22.99 -27.08 -15.81
C LEU A 400 -21.97 -25.95 -16.00
N TRP A 401 -21.14 -25.67 -15.01
CA TRP A 401 -20.15 -24.59 -15.09
C TRP A 401 -18.97 -24.96 -16.00
N SER A 402 -18.59 -26.25 -16.06
CA SER A 402 -17.59 -26.72 -17.03
C SER A 402 -18.10 -26.56 -18.47
N LEU A 403 -19.35 -26.95 -18.74
CA LEU A 403 -19.97 -26.78 -20.05
C LEU A 403 -20.05 -25.30 -20.47
N ALA A 404 -20.42 -24.41 -19.54
CA ALA A 404 -20.44 -22.98 -19.80
C ALA A 404 -19.04 -22.43 -20.13
N MET A 405 -18.02 -22.88 -19.39
CA MET A 405 -16.63 -22.52 -19.68
C MET A 405 -16.21 -22.97 -21.08
N ASP A 406 -16.53 -24.20 -21.48
CA ASP A 406 -16.20 -24.73 -22.80
C ASP A 406 -16.87 -23.93 -23.92
N GLN A 407 -18.16 -23.60 -23.76
CA GLN A 407 -18.89 -22.72 -24.69
C GLN A 407 -18.25 -21.34 -24.80
N TRP A 408 -17.86 -20.74 -23.69
CA TRP A 408 -17.16 -19.44 -23.69
C TRP A 408 -15.79 -19.54 -24.34
N LYS A 409 -15.07 -20.65 -24.14
CA LYS A 409 -13.77 -20.90 -24.77
C LYS A 409 -13.91 -21.04 -26.29
N GLU A 410 -14.94 -21.71 -26.80
CA GLU A 410 -15.22 -21.82 -28.24
C GLU A 410 -15.53 -20.48 -28.91
N LYS A 411 -16.23 -19.59 -28.20
CA LYS A 411 -16.48 -18.20 -28.67
C LYS A 411 -15.23 -17.33 -28.65
N SER A 412 -14.29 -17.64 -27.76
CA SER A 412 -13.14 -16.80 -27.49
C SER A 412 -12.02 -17.04 -28.50
N LEU A 413 -11.48 -15.96 -29.06
CA LEU A 413 -10.31 -16.03 -29.91
C LEU A 413 -9.03 -15.90 -29.07
N PRO A 414 -7.97 -16.66 -29.38
CA PRO A 414 -6.66 -16.41 -28.81
C PRO A 414 -6.21 -14.96 -29.07
N PRO A 415 -5.38 -14.38 -28.19
CA PRO A 415 -5.10 -12.95 -28.27
C PRO A 415 -4.33 -12.59 -29.54
N SER A 416 -4.69 -11.44 -30.11
CA SER A 416 -4.02 -10.90 -31.29
C SER A 416 -2.82 -10.03 -30.91
N GLU A 417 -1.96 -9.69 -31.89
CA GLU A 417 -0.82 -8.78 -31.71
C GLU A 417 -1.18 -7.36 -31.23
N LYS A 418 -2.47 -7.00 -31.31
CA LYS A 418 -2.96 -5.68 -30.90
C LYS A 418 -3.51 -5.67 -29.47
N GLU A 419 -3.72 -6.83 -28.87
CA GLU A 419 -4.38 -6.95 -27.58
C GLU A 419 -3.43 -6.59 -26.43
N GLU A 420 -3.91 -5.81 -25.46
CA GLU A 420 -3.08 -5.34 -24.35
C GLU A 420 -3.04 -6.34 -23.18
N GLY A 421 -4.10 -7.13 -23.00
CA GLY A 421 -4.27 -8.09 -21.90
C GLY A 421 -3.78 -9.51 -22.20
N TRP A 422 -2.97 -9.70 -23.26
CA TRP A 422 -2.56 -11.01 -23.76
C TRP A 422 -1.91 -11.90 -22.68
N ALA A 423 -1.16 -11.32 -21.75
CA ALA A 423 -0.45 -12.07 -20.71
C ALA A 423 -1.39 -12.78 -19.71
N ALA A 424 -2.61 -12.29 -19.54
CA ALA A 424 -3.61 -12.90 -18.65
C ALA A 424 -3.98 -14.32 -19.08
N TRP A 425 -3.94 -14.62 -20.38
CA TRP A 425 -4.17 -15.96 -20.91
C TRP A 425 -3.17 -16.99 -20.37
N ALA A 426 -1.88 -16.64 -20.31
CA ALA A 426 -0.85 -17.49 -19.70
C ALA A 426 -0.95 -17.48 -18.18
N ARG A 427 -1.01 -16.29 -17.57
CA ARG A 427 -1.01 -16.11 -16.11
C ARG A 427 -2.12 -16.89 -15.42
N LEU A 428 -3.28 -16.96 -16.05
CA LEU A 428 -4.45 -17.68 -15.55
C LEU A 428 -4.57 -19.10 -16.11
N GLY A 429 -3.55 -19.60 -16.83
CA GLY A 429 -3.51 -20.97 -17.34
C GLY A 429 -4.61 -21.29 -18.36
N MET A 430 -5.07 -20.31 -19.13
CA MET A 430 -6.05 -20.50 -20.22
C MET A 430 -5.38 -20.95 -21.53
N LEU A 431 -4.13 -20.54 -21.73
CA LEU A 431 -3.24 -21.00 -22.80
C LEU A 431 -1.84 -21.25 -22.23
N PRO A 432 -1.08 -22.22 -22.77
CA PRO A 432 0.33 -22.38 -22.40
C PRO A 432 1.11 -21.14 -22.82
N ALA A 433 2.09 -20.69 -22.04
CA ALA A 433 2.81 -19.45 -22.32
C ALA A 433 3.57 -19.47 -23.67
N THR A 434 3.93 -20.67 -24.13
CA THR A 434 4.56 -20.95 -25.42
C THR A 434 3.58 -20.99 -26.61
N HIS A 435 2.29 -20.79 -26.38
CA HIS A 435 1.29 -20.78 -27.46
C HIS A 435 1.65 -19.75 -28.55
N PRO A 436 1.58 -20.09 -29.85
CA PRO A 436 2.05 -19.20 -30.92
C PRO A 436 1.42 -17.81 -30.94
N SER A 437 0.14 -17.69 -30.55
CA SER A 437 -0.53 -16.37 -30.46
C SER A 437 0.05 -15.51 -29.33
N LEU A 438 0.42 -16.11 -28.19
CA LEU A 438 1.01 -15.39 -27.07
C LEU A 438 2.43 -14.94 -27.38
N LEU A 439 3.24 -15.80 -28.01
CA LEU A 439 4.58 -15.42 -28.45
C LEU A 439 4.53 -14.23 -29.43
N LYS A 440 3.61 -14.25 -30.39
CA LYS A 440 3.41 -13.12 -31.33
C LYS A 440 2.93 -11.86 -30.61
N ALA A 441 1.94 -11.99 -29.72
CA ALA A 441 1.42 -10.86 -28.95
C ALA A 441 2.50 -10.25 -28.03
N ALA A 442 3.28 -11.07 -27.34
CA ALA A 442 4.43 -10.67 -26.54
C ALA A 442 5.46 -9.91 -27.37
N MET A 443 5.86 -10.43 -28.53
CA MET A 443 6.81 -9.77 -29.42
C MET A 443 6.29 -8.42 -29.92
N ALA A 444 5.01 -8.36 -30.33
CA ALA A 444 4.38 -7.12 -30.77
C ALA A 444 4.28 -6.08 -29.64
N TYR A 445 3.95 -6.53 -28.43
CA TYR A 445 3.89 -5.69 -27.22
C TYR A 445 5.26 -5.10 -26.88
N ASP A 446 6.31 -5.92 -26.88
CA ASP A 446 7.69 -5.50 -26.67
C ASP A 446 8.15 -4.48 -27.71
N ASN A 447 7.95 -4.76 -29.00
CA ASN A 447 8.33 -3.87 -30.08
C ASN A 447 7.65 -2.50 -29.98
N LYS A 448 6.43 -2.45 -29.42
CA LYS A 448 5.65 -1.22 -29.31
C LYS A 448 5.93 -0.43 -28.02
N ARG A 449 6.15 -1.12 -26.89
CA ARG A 449 6.10 -0.48 -25.55
C ARG A 449 7.37 -0.58 -24.73
N ARG A 450 8.27 -1.50 -25.07
CA ARG A 450 9.48 -1.74 -24.28
C ARG A 450 10.43 -0.56 -24.40
N GLN A 451 10.88 -0.05 -23.26
CA GLN A 451 11.93 0.94 -23.17
C GLN A 451 12.99 0.50 -22.17
N MET A 452 14.24 0.81 -22.47
CA MET A 452 15.34 0.56 -21.54
C MET A 452 15.43 1.70 -20.53
N THR A 453 15.60 1.34 -19.27
CA THR A 453 15.89 2.24 -18.16
C THR A 453 17.24 1.86 -17.54
N PRO A 454 17.81 2.67 -16.63
CA PRO A 454 19.01 2.28 -15.88
C PRO A 454 18.88 0.96 -15.11
N TYR A 455 17.66 0.53 -14.77
CA TYR A 455 17.39 -0.68 -13.98
C TYR A 455 17.03 -1.90 -14.84
N GLY A 456 16.82 -1.73 -16.14
CA GLY A 456 16.33 -2.78 -17.04
C GLY A 456 15.17 -2.34 -17.93
N ALA A 457 14.59 -3.29 -18.66
CA ALA A 457 13.47 -3.03 -19.56
C ALA A 457 12.16 -2.85 -18.78
N LEU A 458 11.39 -1.81 -19.13
CA LEU A 458 10.03 -1.57 -18.65
C LEU A 458 9.10 -1.22 -19.82
N TRP A 459 7.79 -1.24 -19.59
CA TRP A 459 6.78 -1.03 -20.64
C TRP A 459 5.90 0.18 -20.36
N THR A 460 5.53 0.91 -21.41
CA THR A 460 4.57 2.02 -21.30
C THR A 460 3.14 1.50 -21.11
N THR A 461 2.30 2.21 -20.35
CA THR A 461 0.89 1.84 -20.16
C THR A 461 -0.06 2.43 -21.20
N SER A 462 0.37 3.46 -21.92
CA SER A 462 -0.35 4.06 -23.02
C SER A 462 0.57 4.22 -24.23
N ALA A 463 -0.02 4.41 -25.42
CA ALA A 463 0.75 4.92 -26.54
C ALA A 463 1.32 6.31 -26.17
N ASN A 464 2.58 6.56 -26.54
CA ASN A 464 3.20 7.88 -26.36
C ASN A 464 2.37 8.92 -27.13
N SER A 465 1.94 9.99 -26.45
CA SER A 465 1.40 11.18 -27.09
C SER A 465 2.46 12.28 -27.04
N ALA A 466 2.42 13.23 -27.98
CA ALA A 466 3.39 14.34 -28.00
C ALA A 466 3.28 15.24 -26.74
N ASP A 467 2.15 15.23 -26.05
CA ASP A 467 1.81 16.15 -24.95
C ASP A 467 1.85 15.50 -23.55
N THR A 468 2.12 14.20 -23.45
CA THR A 468 2.25 13.52 -22.15
C THR A 468 3.63 12.90 -21.96
N PRO A 469 4.34 13.21 -20.84
CA PRO A 469 5.62 12.59 -20.56
C PRO A 469 5.46 11.08 -20.46
N THR A 470 6.38 10.34 -21.07
CA THR A 470 6.39 8.88 -21.05
C THR A 470 6.43 8.36 -19.61
N ARG A 471 5.53 7.41 -19.31
CA ARG A 471 5.45 6.72 -18.01
C ARG A 471 5.63 5.23 -18.24
N LEU A 472 6.57 4.63 -17.53
CA LEU A 472 6.90 3.21 -17.60
C LEU A 472 6.34 2.51 -16.37
N SER A 473 5.50 1.50 -16.54
CA SER A 473 4.91 0.77 -15.40
C SER A 473 5.94 -0.11 -14.73
N VAL A 474 6.14 0.06 -13.43
CA VAL A 474 7.03 -0.82 -12.65
C VAL A 474 6.40 -2.20 -12.49
N ARG A 475 5.09 -2.27 -12.21
CA ARG A 475 4.35 -3.54 -12.11
C ARG A 475 4.50 -4.43 -13.35
N SER A 476 4.56 -3.84 -14.54
CA SER A 476 4.70 -4.59 -15.79
C SER A 476 5.98 -5.43 -15.86
N ALA A 477 7.06 -5.04 -15.17
CA ALA A 477 8.25 -5.89 -15.04
C ALA A 477 7.94 -7.18 -14.28
N GLY A 478 7.17 -7.11 -13.20
CA GLY A 478 6.73 -8.27 -12.45
C GLY A 478 5.81 -9.18 -13.27
N GLU A 479 4.82 -8.58 -13.95
CA GLU A 479 3.89 -9.31 -14.82
C GLU A 479 4.61 -10.00 -15.99
N ARG A 480 5.60 -9.32 -16.60
CA ARG A 480 6.43 -9.91 -17.66
C ARG A 480 7.34 -11.00 -17.12
N GLY A 481 7.95 -10.80 -15.95
CA GLY A 481 8.79 -11.81 -15.30
C GLY A 481 8.03 -13.11 -15.03
N HIS A 482 6.77 -13.03 -14.62
CA HIS A 482 5.92 -14.21 -14.49
C HIS A 482 5.67 -14.91 -15.83
N TYR A 483 5.45 -14.15 -16.91
CA TYR A 483 5.30 -14.74 -18.23
C TYR A 483 6.58 -15.45 -18.70
N GLU A 484 7.76 -14.87 -18.48
CA GLU A 484 9.04 -15.53 -18.80
C GLU A 484 9.24 -16.80 -17.95
N LEU A 485 8.90 -16.77 -16.66
CA LEU A 485 8.93 -17.95 -15.80
C LEU A 485 8.05 -19.08 -16.36
N GLN A 486 6.83 -18.75 -16.84
CA GLN A 486 5.95 -19.73 -17.48
C GLN A 486 6.43 -20.23 -18.85
N CYS A 487 7.42 -19.56 -19.45
CA CYS A 487 8.11 -20.01 -20.66
C CYS A 487 9.39 -20.80 -20.32
N ASP A 488 9.57 -21.23 -19.08
CA ASP A 488 10.77 -21.89 -18.54
C ASP A 488 12.04 -21.06 -18.69
N ARG A 489 11.91 -19.73 -18.54
CA ARG A 489 13.03 -18.78 -18.59
C ARG A 489 13.24 -18.11 -17.24
N ASP A 490 14.48 -17.73 -16.99
CA ASP A 490 14.86 -17.12 -15.71
C ASP A 490 14.30 -15.69 -15.55
N PRO A 491 13.46 -15.42 -14.51
CA PRO A 491 12.92 -14.09 -14.25
C PRO A 491 13.86 -13.16 -13.46
N SER A 492 15.09 -13.59 -13.11
CA SER A 492 16.01 -12.85 -12.24
C SER A 492 16.27 -11.40 -12.67
N ALA A 493 16.31 -11.12 -13.97
CA ALA A 493 16.52 -9.76 -14.46
C ALA A 493 15.38 -8.81 -14.06
N PHE A 494 14.14 -9.30 -14.00
CA PHE A 494 12.97 -8.51 -13.59
C PHE A 494 12.95 -8.27 -12.09
N LEU A 495 13.32 -9.27 -11.30
CA LEU A 495 13.47 -9.15 -9.85
C LEU A 495 14.56 -8.15 -9.49
N THR A 496 15.73 -8.27 -10.15
CA THR A 496 16.83 -7.31 -9.99
C THR A 496 16.39 -5.89 -10.33
N ALA A 497 15.64 -5.71 -11.42
CA ALA A 497 15.11 -4.40 -11.78
C ALA A 497 14.19 -3.84 -10.69
N LEU A 498 13.25 -4.65 -10.18
CA LEU A 498 12.34 -4.24 -9.10
C LEU A 498 13.11 -3.91 -7.81
N GLU A 499 14.10 -4.71 -7.42
CA GLU A 499 14.94 -4.47 -6.26
C GLU A 499 15.75 -3.18 -6.36
N GLN A 500 16.35 -2.91 -7.53
CA GLN A 500 17.07 -1.65 -7.79
C GLN A 500 16.14 -0.43 -7.79
N ILE A 501 14.93 -0.57 -8.34
CA ILE A 501 13.90 0.49 -8.29
C ILE A 501 13.47 0.74 -6.84
N GLY A 502 13.30 -0.32 -6.04
CA GLY A 502 12.99 -0.22 -4.62
C GLY A 502 14.03 0.60 -3.85
N GLY A 503 15.31 0.35 -4.15
CA GLY A 503 16.45 1.02 -3.53
C GLY A 503 16.54 0.73 -2.02
N GLU A 504 17.36 1.52 -1.31
CA GLU A 504 17.54 1.38 0.14
C GLU A 504 16.24 1.64 0.93
N GLU A 505 15.40 2.54 0.42
CA GLU A 505 14.07 2.83 0.99
C GLU A 505 13.15 1.61 0.96
N GLY A 506 13.36 0.68 0.02
CA GLY A 506 12.53 -0.50 -0.15
C GLY A 506 11.10 -0.17 -0.59
N ILE A 507 10.93 0.88 -1.41
CA ILE A 507 9.63 1.40 -1.87
C ILE A 507 9.56 1.41 -3.41
N LEU A 508 8.58 0.72 -3.97
CA LEU A 508 8.26 0.68 -5.39
C LEU A 508 7.21 1.75 -5.73
N SER A 509 7.43 2.46 -6.83
CA SER A 509 6.47 3.41 -7.41
C SER A 509 5.59 2.71 -8.45
N ALA A 510 4.44 3.31 -8.78
CA ALA A 510 3.59 2.81 -9.86
C ALA A 510 4.29 2.96 -11.23
N PHE A 511 5.06 4.03 -11.41
CA PHE A 511 5.70 4.36 -12.67
C PHE A 511 7.11 4.93 -12.48
N LEU A 512 7.91 4.88 -13.56
CA LEU A 512 9.15 5.63 -13.73
C LEU A 512 9.12 6.53 -14.96
N THR A 513 9.96 7.57 -14.95
CA THR A 513 10.43 8.22 -16.18
C THR A 513 11.43 7.30 -16.91
N PRO A 514 11.70 7.50 -18.21
CA PRO A 514 12.75 6.78 -18.92
C PRO A 514 14.14 6.92 -18.28
N GLN A 515 14.38 8.01 -17.55
CA GLN A 515 15.62 8.28 -16.83
C GLN A 515 15.71 7.53 -15.48
N GLY A 516 14.64 6.85 -15.05
CA GLY A 516 14.60 6.07 -13.82
C GLY A 516 14.09 6.83 -12.59
N GLU A 517 13.46 7.99 -12.78
CA GLU A 517 12.87 8.77 -11.67
C GLU A 517 11.49 8.23 -11.30
N LYS A 518 11.22 8.06 -10.00
CA LYS A 518 9.93 7.59 -9.49
C LYS A 518 8.83 8.63 -9.72
N ILE A 519 7.72 8.21 -10.33
CA ILE A 519 6.54 9.05 -10.56
C ILE A 519 5.24 8.27 -10.31
N GLY A 520 4.14 8.98 -10.09
CA GLY A 520 2.86 8.37 -9.72
C GLY A 520 2.82 7.91 -8.27
N ALA A 521 1.81 7.10 -7.94
CA ALA A 521 1.62 6.59 -6.59
C ALA A 521 2.90 5.90 -6.09
N THR A 522 3.44 6.41 -4.98
CA THR A 522 4.64 5.88 -4.35
C THR A 522 4.44 5.99 -2.83
N PRO A 523 4.39 4.87 -2.10
CA PRO A 523 4.43 3.48 -2.59
C PRO A 523 3.25 3.10 -3.50
N ASP A 524 3.45 2.13 -4.41
CA ASP A 524 2.39 1.44 -5.15
C ASP A 524 2.18 0.00 -4.61
N PRO A 525 1.14 -0.24 -3.80
CA PRO A 525 0.88 -1.53 -3.16
C PRO A 525 0.74 -2.69 -4.16
N LEU A 526 0.14 -2.46 -5.33
CA LEU A 526 -0.04 -3.50 -6.33
C LEU A 526 1.27 -3.95 -6.95
N THR A 527 2.22 -3.04 -7.16
CA THR A 527 3.58 -3.36 -7.60
C THR A 527 4.34 -4.16 -6.53
N HIS A 528 4.21 -3.78 -5.25
CA HIS A 528 4.78 -4.57 -4.14
C HIS A 528 4.21 -5.99 -4.06
N ALA A 529 2.89 -6.15 -4.24
CA ALA A 529 2.24 -7.45 -4.28
C ALA A 529 2.71 -8.31 -5.47
N GLU A 530 2.89 -7.70 -6.65
CA GLU A 530 3.41 -8.38 -7.83
C GLU A 530 4.86 -8.85 -7.62
N TYR A 531 5.70 -8.01 -7.01
CA TYR A 531 7.08 -8.37 -6.66
C TYR A 531 7.14 -9.58 -5.71
N ILE A 532 6.36 -9.56 -4.61
CA ILE A 532 6.28 -10.68 -3.67
C ILE A 532 5.89 -11.98 -4.40
N ARG A 533 4.86 -11.90 -5.25
CA ARG A 533 4.37 -13.03 -6.03
C ARG A 533 5.42 -13.56 -6.99
N LEU A 534 6.16 -12.69 -7.69
CA LEU A 534 7.21 -13.11 -8.61
C LEU A 534 8.37 -13.78 -7.90
N LEU A 535 8.83 -13.20 -6.79
CA LEU A 535 9.96 -13.75 -6.03
C LEU A 535 9.65 -15.15 -5.50
N VAL A 536 8.46 -15.34 -4.90
CA VAL A 536 8.04 -16.67 -4.43
C VAL A 536 7.83 -17.63 -5.59
N SER A 537 7.26 -17.16 -6.71
CA SER A 537 7.06 -17.99 -7.90
C SER A 537 8.39 -18.49 -8.49
N GLN A 538 9.43 -17.64 -8.50
CA GLN A 538 10.77 -18.04 -8.92
C GLN A 538 11.31 -19.17 -8.02
N SER A 539 11.17 -19.01 -6.70
CA SER A 539 11.60 -20.04 -5.74
C SER A 539 10.85 -21.36 -5.93
N TRP A 540 9.58 -21.32 -6.32
CA TRP A 540 8.78 -22.52 -6.56
C TRP A 540 8.95 -23.12 -7.97
N GLY A 541 9.61 -22.40 -8.89
CA GLY A 541 9.71 -22.77 -10.31
C GLY A 541 8.39 -22.64 -11.09
N LYS A 542 7.31 -22.15 -10.46
CA LYS A 542 6.00 -21.95 -11.07
C LYS A 542 5.26 -20.77 -10.43
N PRO A 543 4.35 -20.09 -11.15
CA PRO A 543 3.50 -19.08 -10.57
C PRO A 543 2.77 -19.52 -9.30
N CYS A 544 2.89 -18.75 -8.22
CA CYS A 544 2.27 -19.05 -6.92
C CYS A 544 0.74 -18.89 -6.89
N ASP A 545 0.15 -18.46 -7.99
CA ASP A 545 -1.27 -18.06 -8.12
C ASP A 545 -1.90 -18.61 -9.40
N LEU A 546 -1.28 -19.64 -10.00
CA LEU A 546 -1.79 -20.32 -11.18
C LEU A 546 -3.09 -21.07 -10.79
N PRO A 547 -4.24 -20.77 -11.41
CA PRO A 547 -5.50 -21.35 -10.98
C PRO A 547 -5.76 -22.73 -11.61
N LEU A 548 -4.86 -23.70 -11.39
CA LEU A 548 -4.97 -25.07 -11.93
C LEU A 548 -5.50 -26.05 -10.87
N PRO A 549 -6.40 -26.98 -11.23
CA PRO A 549 -6.81 -28.08 -10.35
C PRO A 549 -5.61 -28.92 -9.93
N ALA A 550 -5.64 -29.46 -8.70
CA ALA A 550 -4.60 -30.37 -8.21
C ALA A 550 -4.44 -31.62 -9.10
N SER A 551 -5.51 -32.07 -9.76
CA SER A 551 -5.51 -33.23 -10.68
C SER A 551 -4.78 -32.98 -12.02
N MET A 552 -4.51 -31.71 -12.36
CA MET A 552 -3.75 -31.32 -13.55
C MET A 552 -2.27 -31.07 -13.25
N GLU A 553 -1.86 -31.01 -11.98
CA GLU A 553 -0.42 -30.89 -11.63
C GLU A 553 0.34 -32.20 -11.89
N ASP A 554 -0.35 -33.34 -11.87
CA ASP A 554 0.24 -34.69 -12.03
C ASP A 554 0.12 -35.28 -13.45
N THR A 555 -0.63 -34.66 -14.37
CA THR A 555 -0.99 -35.28 -15.66
C THR A 555 -0.30 -34.74 -16.91
N ASP A 556 0.64 -33.79 -16.82
CA ASP A 556 1.34 -33.28 -18.02
C ASP A 556 2.79 -32.86 -17.74
N THR A 557 3.63 -33.81 -17.31
CA THR A 557 5.11 -33.69 -17.39
C THR A 557 5.68 -34.28 -18.69
N ASP A 558 4.84 -34.74 -19.61
CA ASP A 558 5.24 -35.09 -20.97
C ASP A 558 4.91 -33.94 -21.96
N LEU A 559 5.49 -32.77 -21.70
CA LEU A 559 5.65 -31.76 -22.74
C LEU A 559 6.77 -32.23 -23.69
N PRO A 560 6.54 -32.33 -25.01
CA PRO A 560 7.56 -32.82 -25.94
C PRO A 560 8.75 -31.85 -26.00
N ILE A 561 9.93 -32.44 -25.76
CA ILE A 561 11.29 -31.87 -25.74
C ILE A 561 11.57 -30.88 -26.88
#